data_AF-A0A3B0PRX5-F1
#
_entry.id   AF-A0A3B0PRX5-F1
#
_cell.length_a   1.000
_cell.length_b   1.000
_cell.length_c   1.000
_cell.angle_alpha   90.00
_cell.angle_beta   90.00
_cell.angle_gamma   90.00
#
_symmetry.space_group_name_H-M   'P 1'
#
loop_
_entity.id
_entity.type
_entity.pdbx_description
1 polymer ?
#
loop_
_entity_poly.entity_id
_entity_poly.type
_entity_poly.pdbx_seq_one_letter_code
_entity_poly.pdbx_strand_id
1 'polypeptide(L)'
;MELKVNIAIDGPSGVGKSTVSKLIAKKLNYTFINSGSIYRTIAYHVIKNDIDINNEKDVISSLDFLEFSLSKNEELFYKGENITLILRSEQISISTPVVSKIPEVREFVTSYIQKMTKGKKGFIIDGRDTTFKVMPHADVKIFLW
;
A
#
# COMPACT_ATOMS: atom_id res chain seq x y z
N MET A 1 -28.16 -9.79 -3.62
CA MET A 1 -27.00 -8.88 -3.48
C MET A 1 -26.13 -9.08 -4.70
N GLU A 2 -25.73 -8.01 -5.39
CA GLU A 2 -24.76 -8.13 -6.47
C GLU A 2 -23.43 -8.69 -5.91
N LEU A 3 -22.86 -9.67 -6.60
CA LEU A 3 -21.56 -10.24 -6.26
C LEU A 3 -20.49 -9.15 -6.40
N LYS A 4 -19.85 -8.79 -5.28
CA LYS A 4 -18.69 -7.89 -5.31
C LYS A 4 -17.49 -8.60 -5.94
N VAL A 5 -16.64 -7.85 -6.62
CA VAL A 5 -15.38 -8.32 -7.22
C VAL A 5 -14.18 -7.63 -6.58
N ASN A 6 -12.98 -8.17 -6.79
CA ASN A 6 -11.73 -7.50 -6.48
C ASN A 6 -11.09 -6.97 -7.76
N ILE A 7 -10.61 -5.73 -7.70
CA ILE A 7 -10.05 -4.99 -8.83
C ILE A 7 -8.58 -4.67 -8.52
N ALA A 8 -7.67 -5.04 -9.40
CA ALA A 8 -6.25 -4.65 -9.35
C ALA A 8 -5.95 -3.64 -10.45
N ILE A 9 -5.25 -2.56 -10.10
CA ILE A 9 -4.92 -1.46 -11.02
C ILE A 9 -3.42 -1.16 -10.98
N ASP A 10 -2.75 -1.29 -12.12
CA ASP A 10 -1.33 -0.96 -12.28
C ASP A 10 -1.09 0.21 -13.24
N GLY A 11 0.11 0.78 -13.15
CA GLY A 11 0.62 1.80 -14.07
C GLY A 11 1.66 2.73 -13.43
N PRO A 12 2.31 3.62 -14.21
CA PRO A 12 3.37 4.48 -13.70
C PRO A 12 2.85 5.57 -12.75
N SER A 13 3.76 6.21 -12.01
CA SER A 13 3.40 7.37 -11.17
C SER A 13 2.86 8.50 -12.03
N GLY A 14 1.85 9.23 -11.54
CA GLY A 14 1.31 10.43 -12.22
C GLY A 14 0.17 10.21 -13.21
N VAL A 15 -0.12 8.98 -13.65
CA VAL A 15 -1.20 8.69 -14.63
C VAL A 15 -2.62 8.72 -14.06
N GLY A 16 -2.81 9.25 -12.85
CA GLY A 16 -4.13 9.39 -12.23
C GLY A 16 -4.73 8.10 -11.63
N LYS A 17 -3.97 7.00 -11.50
CA LYS A 17 -4.47 5.71 -10.95
C LYS A 17 -5.24 5.87 -9.65
N SER A 18 -4.62 6.45 -8.62
CA SER A 18 -5.25 6.55 -7.31
C SER A 18 -6.51 7.42 -7.35
N THR A 19 -6.56 8.43 -8.23
CA THR A 19 -7.78 9.22 -8.46
C THR A 19 -8.89 8.34 -9.04
N VAL A 20 -8.61 7.60 -10.12
CA VAL A 20 -9.58 6.69 -10.75
C VAL A 20 -10.01 5.60 -9.77
N SER A 21 -9.08 4.98 -9.06
CA SER A 21 -9.35 3.94 -8.08
C SER A 21 -10.27 4.42 -6.96
N LYS A 22 -10.02 5.61 -6.39
CA LYS A 22 -10.89 6.21 -5.37
C LYS A 22 -12.29 6.50 -5.88
N LEU A 23 -12.41 7.02 -7.10
CA LEU A 23 -13.72 7.31 -7.71
C LEU A 23 -14.52 6.03 -7.94
N ILE A 24 -13.88 4.97 -8.44
CA ILE A 24 -14.49 3.65 -8.60
C ILE A 24 -14.88 3.07 -7.23
N ALA A 25 -13.98 3.14 -6.25
CA ALA A 25 -14.21 2.65 -4.89
C ALA A 25 -15.45 3.28 -4.27
N LYS A 26 -15.55 4.62 -4.36
CA LYS A 26 -16.69 5.38 -3.86
C LYS A 26 -18.00 5.00 -4.57
N LYS A 27 -17.97 4.89 -5.91
CA LYS A 27 -19.14 4.55 -6.72
C LYS A 27 -19.67 3.14 -6.42
N LEU A 28 -18.78 2.18 -6.18
CA LEU A 28 -19.12 0.78 -5.94
C LEU A 28 -19.26 0.41 -4.45
N ASN A 29 -18.99 1.36 -3.54
CA ASN A 29 -18.86 1.12 -2.09
C ASN A 29 -17.85 -0.02 -1.78
N TYR A 30 -16.66 0.12 -2.35
CA TYR A 30 -15.51 -0.78 -2.20
C TYR A 30 -14.43 -0.13 -1.33
N THR A 31 -13.58 -0.96 -0.74
CA THR A 31 -12.40 -0.50 0.01
C THR A 31 -11.26 -0.27 -0.97
N PHE A 32 -10.73 0.96 -1.02
CA PHE A 32 -9.51 1.25 -1.77
C PHE A 32 -8.26 1.03 -0.92
N ILE A 33 -7.23 0.42 -1.50
CA ILE A 33 -5.91 0.25 -0.90
C ILE A 33 -4.86 0.73 -1.90
N ASN A 34 -4.04 1.69 -1.47
CA ASN A 34 -2.86 2.09 -2.23
C ASN A 34 -1.63 1.39 -1.67
N SER A 35 -1.02 0.48 -2.44
CA SER A 35 0.19 -0.22 -1.98
C SER A 35 1.34 0.75 -1.66
N GLY A 36 1.44 1.85 -2.40
CA GLY A 36 2.42 2.91 -2.21
C GLY A 36 2.31 3.63 -0.86
N SER A 37 1.11 3.73 -0.28
CA SER A 37 0.95 4.34 1.05
C SER A 37 1.50 3.45 2.15
N ILE A 38 1.47 2.12 1.97
CA ILE A 38 2.07 1.16 2.92
C ILE A 38 3.61 1.25 2.85
N TYR A 39 4.20 1.32 1.66
CA TYR A 39 5.65 1.56 1.54
C TYR A 39 6.08 2.88 2.20
N ARG A 40 5.26 3.94 2.08
CA ARG A 40 5.50 5.22 2.77
C ARG A 40 5.41 5.05 4.30
N THR A 41 4.49 4.24 4.81
CA THR A 41 4.43 3.90 6.24
C THR A 41 5.69 3.19 6.72
N ILE A 42 6.25 2.28 5.92
CA ILE A 42 7.51 1.61 6.24
C ILE A 42 8.67 2.61 6.25
N ALA A 43 8.76 3.50 5.25
CA ALA A 43 9.75 4.57 5.26
C ALA A 43 9.60 5.51 6.47
N TYR A 44 8.36 5.84 6.86
CA TYR A 44 8.08 6.61 8.06
C TYR A 44 8.54 5.89 9.31
N HIS A 45 8.28 4.59 9.43
CA HIS A 45 8.74 3.77 10.54
C HIS A 45 10.27 3.76 10.65
N VAL A 46 10.98 3.56 9.54
CA VAL A 46 12.46 3.57 9.51
C VAL A 46 12.99 4.92 10.01
N ILE A 47 12.47 6.03 9.46
CA ILE A 47 12.90 7.38 9.86
C ILE A 47 12.55 7.69 11.31
N LYS A 48 11.33 7.37 11.74
CA LYS A 48 10.81 7.72 13.06
C LYS A 48 11.56 7.02 14.20
N ASN A 49 12.21 5.89 13.94
CA ASN A 49 12.98 5.12 14.91
C ASN A 49 14.50 5.20 14.65
N ASP A 50 14.97 6.17 13.87
CA ASP A 50 16.40 6.38 13.57
C ASP A 50 17.14 5.13 13.04
N ILE A 51 16.42 4.30 12.26
CA ILE A 51 16.99 3.11 11.62
C ILE A 51 17.77 3.54 10.38
N ASP A 52 18.98 3.00 10.19
CA ASP A 52 19.75 3.25 8.96
C ASP A 52 19.03 2.63 7.75
N ILE A 53 18.40 3.50 6.96
CA ILE A 53 17.67 3.14 5.75
C ILE A 53 18.55 2.47 4.67
N ASN A 54 19.87 2.64 4.74
CA ASN A 54 20.82 2.02 3.81
C ASN A 54 21.30 0.64 4.30
N ASN A 55 21.03 0.28 5.55
CA ASN A 55 21.29 -1.06 6.06
C ASN A 55 20.03 -1.92 5.92
N GLU A 56 19.97 -2.71 4.85
CA GLU A 56 18.81 -3.57 4.56
C GLU A 56 18.47 -4.50 5.73
N LYS A 57 19.46 -5.02 6.46
CA LYS A 57 19.23 -5.92 7.59
C LYS A 57 18.51 -5.22 8.74
N ASP A 58 18.85 -3.97 9.00
CA ASP A 58 18.21 -3.18 10.06
C ASP A 58 16.77 -2.83 9.66
N VAL A 59 16.56 -2.45 8.39
CA VAL A 59 15.20 -2.22 7.85
C VAL A 59 14.34 -3.48 7.94
N ILE A 60 14.86 -4.64 7.53
CA ILE A 60 14.14 -5.92 7.59
C ILE A 60 13.78 -6.28 9.04
N SER A 61 14.75 -6.22 9.95
CA SER A 61 14.54 -6.57 11.36
C SER A 61 13.54 -5.62 12.05
N SER A 62 13.44 -4.38 11.58
CA SER A 62 12.47 -3.40 12.11
C SER A 62 11.01 -3.74 11.79
N LEU A 63 10.76 -4.50 10.72
CA LEU A 63 9.39 -4.84 10.29
C LEU A 63 8.63 -5.65 11.34
N ASP A 64 9.33 -6.38 12.21
CA ASP A 64 8.73 -7.14 13.32
C ASP A 64 8.05 -6.24 14.36
N PHE A 65 8.46 -4.97 14.44
CA PHE A 65 7.94 -3.97 15.38
C PHE A 65 7.07 -2.91 14.68
N LEU A 66 6.75 -3.12 13.40
CA LEU A 66 5.93 -2.21 12.61
C LEU A 66 4.45 -2.36 12.98
N GLU A 67 3.90 -1.36 13.66
CA GLU A 67 2.50 -1.31 14.04
C GLU A 67 1.76 -0.18 13.29
N PHE A 68 0.88 -0.57 12.37
CA PHE A 68 0.03 0.36 11.64
C PHE A 68 -1.33 -0.25 11.26
N SER A 69 -2.31 0.60 10.99
CA SER A 69 -3.62 0.20 10.48
C SER A 69 -4.12 1.15 9.39
N LEU A 70 -4.96 0.62 8.50
CA LEU A 70 -5.63 1.36 7.43
C LEU A 70 -7.13 1.42 7.71
N SER A 71 -7.68 2.64 7.78
CA SER A 71 -9.11 2.85 7.96
C SER A 71 -9.89 2.62 6.66
N LYS A 72 -11.22 2.51 6.77
CA LYS A 72 -12.11 2.43 5.59
C LYS A 72 -12.06 3.69 4.72
N ASN A 73 -11.69 4.83 5.30
CA ASN A 73 -11.56 6.11 4.61
C ASN A 73 -10.13 6.36 4.12
N GLU A 74 -9.32 5.30 4.02
CA GLU A 74 -7.95 5.33 3.50
C GLU A 74 -6.96 6.09 4.40
N GLU A 75 -7.34 6.35 5.65
CA GLU A 75 -6.44 6.96 6.62
C GLU A 75 -5.50 5.92 7.18
N LEU A 76 -4.23 6.28 7.29
CA LEU A 76 -3.20 5.44 7.88
C LEU A 76 -2.90 5.89 9.30
N PHE A 77 -2.86 4.92 10.20
CA PHE A 77 -2.53 5.12 11.60
C PHE A 77 -1.27 4.34 11.94
N TYR A 78 -0.32 4.95 12.62
CA TYR A 78 0.90 4.32 13.12
C TYR A 78 0.91 4.43 14.65
N LYS A 79 0.94 3.30 15.35
CA LYS A 79 0.80 3.24 16.82
C LYS A 79 -0.38 4.08 17.35
N GLY A 80 -1.50 4.07 16.63
CA GLY A 80 -2.72 4.83 16.96
C GLY A 80 -2.75 6.29 16.49
N GLU A 81 -1.65 6.85 15.98
CA GLU A 81 -1.61 8.23 15.48
C GLU A 81 -1.91 8.30 13.98
N ASN A 82 -2.80 9.21 13.56
CA ASN A 82 -3.09 9.41 12.13
C ASN A 82 -1.88 10.04 11.43
N ILE A 83 -1.25 9.29 10.53
CA ILE A 83 -0.06 9.70 9.77
C ILE A 83 -0.37 10.01 8.30
N THR A 84 -1.63 10.02 7.89
CA THR A 84 -2.03 10.14 6.46
C THR A 84 -1.40 11.34 5.75
N LEU A 85 -1.33 12.50 6.43
CA LEU A 85 -0.76 13.72 5.87
C LEU A 85 0.78 13.70 5.87
N ILE A 86 1.40 13.24 6.95
CA ILE A 86 2.87 13.22 7.07
C ILE A 86 3.52 12.26 6.06
N LEU A 87 2.82 11.22 5.63
CA LEU A 87 3.27 10.30 4.58
C LEU A 87 3.47 10.97 3.21
N ARG A 88 2.93 12.17 3.01
CA ARG A 88 3.10 12.96 1.78
C ARG A 88 4.30 13.91 1.85
N SER A 89 4.96 14.02 3.01
CA SER A 89 6.14 14.87 3.15
C SER A 89 7.25 14.47 2.17
N GLU A 90 8.10 15.44 1.85
CA GLU A 90 9.23 15.24 0.95
C GLU A 90 10.19 14.17 1.46
N GLN A 91 10.53 14.23 2.76
CA GLN A 91 11.42 13.25 3.41
C GLN A 91 10.93 11.81 3.20
N ILE A 92 9.65 11.54 3.47
CA ILE A 92 9.06 10.21 3.25
C ILE A 92 9.04 9.84 1.78
N SER A 93 8.73 10.80 0.90
CA SER A 93 8.68 10.58 -0.54
C SER A 93 10.04 10.17 -1.13
N ILE A 94 11.13 10.78 -0.65
CA ILE A 94 12.51 10.48 -1.08
C ILE A 94 13.00 9.14 -0.49
N SER A 95 12.58 8.79 0.73
CA SER A 95 12.97 7.54 1.39
C SER A 95 12.21 6.31 0.90
N THR A 96 10.97 6.48 0.41
CA THR A 96 10.12 5.36 -0.02
C THR A 96 10.77 4.47 -1.10
N PRO A 97 11.39 5.02 -2.18
CA PRO A 97 12.07 4.21 -3.17
C PRO A 97 13.22 3.38 -2.61
N VAL A 98 13.90 3.83 -1.55
CA VAL A 98 15.02 3.10 -0.94
C VAL A 98 14.51 1.82 -0.28
N VAL A 99 13.53 1.93 0.62
CA VAL A 99 12.95 0.75 1.29
C VAL A 99 12.21 -0.17 0.31
N SER A 100 11.58 0.37 -0.73
CA SER A 100 10.81 -0.44 -1.69
C SER A 100 11.68 -1.33 -2.61
N LYS A 101 12.99 -1.09 -2.67
CA LYS A 101 13.93 -1.93 -3.43
C LYS A 101 14.24 -3.23 -2.69
N ILE A 102 14.09 -3.25 -1.36
CA ILE A 102 14.36 -4.41 -0.51
C ILE A 102 13.29 -5.49 -0.80
N PRO A 103 13.66 -6.69 -1.27
CA PRO A 103 12.71 -7.76 -1.60
C PRO A 103 11.75 -8.11 -0.46
N GLU A 104 12.28 -8.25 0.76
CA GLU A 104 11.55 -8.61 1.97
C GLU A 104 10.51 -7.54 2.36
N VAL A 105 10.80 -6.26 2.11
CA VAL A 105 9.83 -5.17 2.29
C VAL A 105 8.67 -5.33 1.29
N ARG A 106 8.96 -5.69 0.04
CA ARG A 106 7.92 -5.92 -0.98
C ARG A 106 7.07 -7.15 -0.65
N GLU A 107 7.69 -8.20 -0.14
CA GLU A 107 7.01 -9.40 0.35
C GLU A 107 6.13 -9.12 1.56
N PHE A 108 6.61 -8.30 2.50
CA PHE A 108 5.83 -7.82 3.64
C PHE A 108 4.58 -7.07 3.18
N VAL A 109 4.72 -6.08 2.29
CA VAL A 109 3.59 -5.29 1.77
C VAL A 109 2.58 -6.20 1.05
N THR A 110 3.07 -7.11 0.21
CA THR A 110 2.22 -8.08 -0.51
C THR A 110 1.45 -8.95 0.47
N SER A 111 2.14 -9.52 1.46
CA SER A 111 1.56 -10.40 2.48
C SER A 111 0.53 -9.67 3.34
N TYR A 112 0.80 -8.43 3.73
CA TYR A 112 -0.12 -7.60 4.49
C TYR A 112 -1.43 -7.39 3.73
N ILE A 113 -1.34 -6.95 2.48
CA ILE A 113 -2.51 -6.70 1.63
C ILE A 113 -3.31 -8.00 1.41
N GLN A 114 -2.63 -9.09 1.08
CA GLN A 114 -3.30 -10.38 0.85
C GLN A 114 -4.02 -10.88 2.10
N LYS A 115 -3.44 -10.71 3.30
CA LYS A 115 -4.10 -11.02 4.57
C LYS A 115 -5.36 -10.17 4.77
N MET A 116 -5.32 -8.87 4.47
CA MET A 116 -6.49 -7.98 4.57
C MET A 116 -7.65 -8.41 3.66
N THR A 117 -7.33 -8.86 2.45
CA THR A 117 -8.32 -9.21 1.41
C THR A 117 -8.72 -10.68 1.38
N LYS A 118 -8.06 -11.55 2.15
CA LYS A 118 -8.27 -13.00 2.11
C LYS A 118 -9.73 -13.37 2.38
N GLY A 119 -10.33 -14.11 1.45
CA GLY A 119 -11.72 -14.58 1.55
C GLY A 119 -12.79 -13.48 1.45
N LYS A 120 -12.42 -12.26 1.06
CA LYS A 120 -13.32 -11.12 0.95
C LYS A 120 -13.31 -10.54 -0.46
N LYS A 121 -14.41 -9.88 -0.83
CA LYS A 121 -14.59 -9.17 -2.10
C LYS A 121 -14.92 -7.69 -1.87
N GLY A 122 -14.84 -6.89 -2.93
CA GLY A 122 -15.11 -5.46 -2.85
C GLY A 122 -13.89 -4.62 -2.53
N PHE A 123 -12.71 -5.06 -2.98
CA PHE A 123 -11.47 -4.30 -2.86
C PHE A 123 -11.04 -3.76 -4.22
N ILE A 124 -10.49 -2.56 -4.20
CA ILE A 124 -9.74 -2.01 -5.33
C ILE A 124 -8.35 -1.66 -4.83
N ILE A 125 -7.34 -2.25 -5.46
CA ILE A 125 -5.94 -2.05 -5.05
C ILE A 125 -5.18 -1.44 -6.22
N ASP A 126 -4.45 -0.37 -5.95
CA ASP A 126 -3.54 0.22 -6.93
C ASP A 126 -2.06 0.14 -6.53
N GLY A 127 -1.22 0.14 -7.57
CA GLY A 127 0.22 -0.05 -7.41
C GLY A 127 0.96 -0.09 -8.74
N ARG A 128 2.14 -0.73 -8.72
CA ARG A 128 2.96 -0.97 -9.92
C ARG A 128 3.00 -2.45 -10.33
N ASP A 129 2.76 -3.34 -9.38
CA ASP A 129 2.85 -4.79 -9.51
C ASP A 129 1.64 -5.50 -8.87
N THR A 130 0.50 -4.82 -8.83
CA THR A 130 -0.71 -5.26 -8.17
C THR A 130 -1.37 -6.43 -8.89
N THR A 131 -1.46 -6.37 -10.21
CA THR A 131 -2.20 -7.31 -11.06
C THR A 131 -1.54 -8.69 -11.14
N PHE A 132 -0.26 -8.79 -10.80
CA PHE A 132 0.52 -10.03 -10.92
C PHE A 132 1.30 -10.45 -9.65
N LYS A 133 1.62 -9.54 -8.71
CA LYS A 133 2.22 -9.92 -7.41
C LYS A 133 1.27 -9.75 -6.24
N VAL A 134 0.68 -8.56 -6.06
CA VAL A 134 -0.13 -8.28 -4.86
C VAL A 134 -1.43 -9.06 -4.89
N MET A 135 -2.15 -9.00 -6.02
CA MET A 135 -3.43 -9.65 -6.21
C MET A 135 -3.49 -10.36 -7.57
N PRO A 136 -2.70 -11.44 -7.75
CA PRO A 136 -2.64 -12.20 -9.01
C PRO A 136 -3.98 -12.82 -9.39
N HIS A 137 -4.91 -12.98 -8.44
CA HIS A 137 -6.24 -13.56 -8.65
C HIS A 137 -7.37 -12.51 -8.56
N ALA A 138 -7.07 -11.22 -8.78
CA ALA A 138 -8.12 -10.21 -8.93
C ALA A 138 -9.06 -10.58 -10.08
N ASP A 139 -10.37 -10.37 -9.89
CA ASP A 139 -11.38 -10.69 -10.92
C ASP A 139 -11.28 -9.70 -12.10
N VAL A 140 -10.86 -8.46 -11.83
CA VAL A 140 -10.62 -7.43 -12.83
C VAL A 140 -9.20 -6.89 -12.68
N LYS A 141 -8.47 -6.81 -13.79
CA LYS A 141 -7.10 -6.28 -13.87
C LYS A 141 -7.06 -5.15 -14.88
N ILE A 142 -6.58 -3.98 -14.46
CA ILE A 142 -6.53 -2.77 -15.28
C ILE A 142 -5.09 -2.26 -15.29
N PHE A 143 -4.62 -1.82 -16.46
CA PHE A 143 -3.36 -1.10 -16.61
C PHE A 143 -3.66 0.29 -17.16
N LEU A 144 -3.30 1.33 -16.43
CA LEU A 144 -3.38 2.72 -16.89
C LEU A 144 -2.00 3.21 -17.33
N TRP A 145 -1.98 3.86 -18.49
CA TRP A 145 -0.81 4.47 -19.11
C TRP A 145 -1.10 5.92 -19.45
#